data_AF-A0A934Q2T8-F1
#
_entry.id   AF-A0A934Q2T8-F1
#
_cell.length_a   1.000
_cell.length_b   1.000
_cell.length_c   1.000
_cell.angle_alpha   90.00
_cell.angle_beta   90.00
_cell.angle_gamma   90.00
#
_symmetry.space_group_name_H-M   'P 1'
#
loop_
_entity.id
_entity.type
_entity.pdbx_description
1 polymer ?
#
loop_
_entity_poly.entity_id
_entity_poly.type
_entity_poly.pdbx_seq_one_letter_code
_entity_poly.pdbx_strand_id
1 'polypeptide(L)' 'MDSNLHSPERQLIELRMEHADLDALIDRVGSESPADELMLRRLKKRRLQLRDQIARLEQVLDPKEPA' A
#
# COMPACT_ATOMS: atom_id res chain seq x y z
N MET A 1 9.23 -27.82 10.56
CA MET A 1 10.29 -26.85 10.18
C MET A 1 9.55 -25.60 9.77
N ASP A 2 9.12 -24.84 10.78
CA ASP A 2 8.06 -23.84 10.67
C ASP A 2 8.62 -22.43 10.83
N SER A 3 9.83 -22.23 10.31
CA SER A 3 10.60 -21.02 10.57
C SER A 3 10.75 -20.27 9.25
N ASN A 4 10.06 -19.12 9.16
CA ASN A 4 10.23 -18.05 8.17
C ASN A 4 9.17 -17.89 7.05
N LEU A 5 7.89 -18.22 7.30
CA LEU A 5 6.80 -17.80 6.40
C LEU A 5 6.46 -16.30 6.47
N HIS A 6 7.01 -15.57 7.45
CA HIS A 6 6.80 -14.14 7.70
C HIS A 6 8.08 -13.33 7.48
N SER A 7 8.74 -13.54 6.34
CA SER A 7 9.87 -12.69 5.97
C SER A 7 9.36 -11.25 5.71
N PRO A 8 10.02 -10.22 6.25
CA PRO A 8 9.62 -8.82 6.01
C PRO A 8 9.57 -8.46 4.51
N GLU A 9 10.36 -9.13 3.67
CA GLU A 9 10.30 -9.00 2.20
C GLU A 9 8.98 -9.50 1.62
N ARG A 10 8.40 -10.57 2.19
CA ARG A 10 7.10 -11.08 1.78
C ARG A 10 5.99 -10.11 2.16
N GLN A 11 6.04 -9.57 3.37
CA GLN A 11 5.11 -8.53 3.81
C GLN A 11 5.20 -7.29 2.90
N LEU A 12 6.40 -6.92 2.46
CA LEU A 12 6.60 -5.83 1.50
C LEU A 12 5.93 -6.12 0.15
N ILE A 13 6.06 -7.35 -0.36
CA ILE A 13 5.38 -7.77 -1.60
C ILE A 13 3.86 -7.68 -1.43
N GLU A 14 3.32 -8.23 -0.33
CA GLU A 14 1.88 -8.20 -0.04
C GLU A 14 1.34 -6.76 0.05
N LEU A 15 2.05 -5.87 0.75
CA LEU A 15 1.68 -4.46 0.84
C LEU A 15 1.71 -3.75 -0.52
N ARG A 16 2.71 -4.05 -1.36
CA ARG A 16 2.82 -3.49 -2.72
C ARG A 16 1.69 -3.99 -3.62
N MET A 17 1.31 -5.27 -3.51
CA MET A 17 0.16 -5.82 -4.24
C MET A 17 -1.14 -5.14 -3.80
N GLU A 18 -1.39 -5.05 -2.49
CA GLU A 18 -2.60 -4.38 -1.97
C GLU A 18 -2.65 -2.90 -2.40
N HIS A 19 -1.51 -2.21 -2.41
CA HIS A 19 -1.41 -0.83 -2.90
C HIS A 19 -1.79 -0.73 -4.39
N ALA A 20 -1.28 -1.63 -5.23
CA ALA A 20 -1.58 -1.65 -6.66
C ALA A 20 -3.06 -1.96 -6.95
N ASP A 21 -3.65 -2.92 -6.22
CA ASP A 21 -5.08 -3.24 -6.32
C ASP A 21 -5.94 -2.05 -5.90
N LEU A 22 -5.53 -1.33 -4.85
CA LEU A 22 -6.23 -0.15 -4.38
C LEU A 22 -6.15 1.01 -5.37
N ASP A 23 -5.01 1.18 -6.07
CA ASP A 23 -4.88 2.14 -7.16
C ASP A 23 -5.85 1.82 -8.30
N ALA A 24 -5.89 0.57 -8.76
CA ALA A 24 -6.82 0.14 -9.81
C ALA A 24 -8.30 0.35 -9.41
N LEU A 25 -8.62 0.14 -8.13
CA LEU A 25 -9.97 0.41 -7.60
C LEU A 25 -10.28 1.92 -7.61
N ILE A 26 -9.34 2.77 -7.19
CA ILE A 26 -9.48 4.23 -7.22
C ILE A 26 -9.74 4.72 -8.64
N ASP A 27 -9.02 4.19 -9.63
CA ASP A 27 -9.16 4.59 -11.03
C ASP A 27 -10.53 4.22 -11.61
N ARG A 28 -11.03 3.02 -11.29
CA ARG A 28 -12.39 2.59 -11.67
C ARG A 28 -13.46 3.47 -11.04
N VAL A 29 -13.40 3.66 -9.72
CA VAL A 29 -14.38 4.46 -8.97
C VAL A 29 -14.33 5.93 -9.37
N GLY A 30 -13.16 6.47 -9.70
CA GLY A 30 -13.01 7.86 -10.17
C GLY A 30 -13.56 8.08 -11.59
N SER A 31 -13.67 7.02 -12.40
CA SER A 31 -14.19 7.08 -13.77
C SER A 31 -15.72 6.93 -13.81
N GLU A 32 -16.32 6.24 -12.84
CA GLU A 32 -17.76 6.02 -12.72
C GLU A 32 -18.45 7.15 -11.91
N SER A 33 -18.67 8.31 -12.52
CA SER A 33 -19.61 9.36 -12.05
C SER A 33 -19.23 10.13 -10.76
N PRO A 34 -19.86 11.30 -10.47
CA PRO A 34 -19.51 12.17 -9.33
C PRO A 34 -20.02 11.65 -7.97
N ALA A 35 -20.47 10.39 -7.90
CA ALA A 35 -21.39 9.95 -6.85
C ALA A 35 -20.73 9.61 -5.51
N ASP A 36 -19.40 9.52 -5.44
CA ASP A 36 -18.78 8.96 -4.23
C ASP A 36 -17.45 9.61 -3.85
N GLU A 37 -17.40 10.96 -3.85
CA GLU A 37 -16.25 11.73 -3.35
C GLU A 37 -15.80 11.26 -1.96
N LEU A 38 -16.74 10.93 -1.07
CA LEU A 38 -16.41 10.44 0.27
C LEU A 38 -15.71 9.08 0.22
N MET A 39 -16.19 8.15 -0.62
CA MET A 39 -15.54 6.87 -0.83
C MET A 39 -14.17 7.05 -1.46
N LEU A 40 -14.04 7.87 -2.49
CA LEU A 40 -12.77 8.18 -3.14
C LEU A 40 -11.75 8.78 -2.17
N ARG A 41 -12.19 9.70 -1.28
CA ARG A 41 -11.35 10.24 -0.21
C ARG A 41 -10.88 9.16 0.77
N ARG A 42 -11.75 8.22 1.14
CA ARG A 42 -11.40 7.08 2.02
C ARG A 42 -10.40 6.14 1.35
N LEU A 43 -10.59 5.81 0.08
CA LEU A 43 -9.68 4.95 -0.69
C LEU A 43 -8.30 5.62 -0.83
N LYS A 44 -8.25 6.90 -1.21
CA LYS A 44 -7.00 7.67 -1.28
C LYS A 44 -6.26 7.73 0.06
N LYS A 45 -7.00 7.87 1.18
CA LYS A 45 -6.42 7.81 2.53
C LYS A 45 -5.82 6.44 2.83
N ARG A 46 -6.53 5.36 2.51
CA ARG A 46 -6.02 3.98 2.68
C ARG A 46 -4.77 3.75 1.82
N ARG A 47 -4.73 4.26 0.59
CA ARG A 47 -3.56 4.19 -0.29
C ARG A 47 -2.35 4.88 0.32
N LEU A 48 -2.55 6.09 0.87
CA LEU A 48 -1.49 6.81 1.57
C LEU A 48 -0.95 6.00 2.75
N GLN A 49 -1.83 5.39 3.55
CA GLN A 49 -1.42 4.54 4.68
C GLN A 49 -0.61 3.32 4.23
N LEU A 50 -1.02 2.64 3.15
CA LEU A 50 -0.27 1.53 2.57
C LEU A 50 1.11 1.98 2.08
N ARG A 51 1.19 3.13 1.39
CA ARG A 51 2.47 3.70 0.96
C ARG A 51 3.40 4.00 2.14
N ASP A 52 2.86 4.56 3.23
CA ASP A 52 3.65 4.87 4.43
C ASP A 52 4.07 3.58 5.18
N GLN A 53 3.29 2.50 5.11
CA GLN A 53 3.69 1.18 5.61
C GLN A 53 4.79 0.57 4.77
N ILE A 54 4.66 0.63 3.44
CA ILE A 54 5.69 0.20 2.48
C ILE A 54 7.00 0.94 2.76
N ALA A 55 6.97 2.27 2.83
CA ALA A 55 8.17 3.07 3.06
C ALA A 55 8.85 2.75 4.40
N ARG A 56 8.07 2.55 5.49
CA ARG A 56 8.61 2.15 6.79
C ARG A 56 9.24 0.76 6.74
N LEU A 57 8.61 -0.20 6.06
CA LEU A 57 9.13 -1.56 5.94
C LEU A 57 10.37 -1.60 5.04
N GLU A 58 10.38 -0.82 3.97
CA GLU A 58 11.55 -0.60 3.12
C GLU A 58 12.71 0.01 3.90
N GLN A 59 12.48 0.99 4.78
CA GLN A 59 13.53 1.55 5.63
C GLN A 59 14.10 0.53 6.64
N VAL A 60 13.29 -0.42 7.11
CA VAL A 60 13.77 -1.49 8.00
C VAL A 60 14.57 -2.54 7.23
N LEU A 61 14.16 -2.85 6.00
CA LEU A 61 14.82 -3.82 5.12
C LEU A 61 16.10 -3.27 4.47
N ASP A 62 16.08 -1.99 4.11
CA ASP A 62 17.16 -1.25 3.47
C ASP A 62 17.27 0.13 4.16
N PRO A 63 17.98 0.20 5.30
CA PRO A 63 18.18 1.45 6.00
C PRO A 63 19.08 2.36 5.17
N LYS A 64 18.46 3.18 4.33
CA LYS A 64 19.14 4.29 3.66
C LYS A 64 19.60 5.26 4.75
N GLU A 65 20.90 5.28 5.04
CA GLU A 65 21.49 6.25 5.95
C GLU A 65 21.03 7.66 5.56
N PRO A 66 20.47 8.46 6.49
CA PRO A 66 20.28 9.87 6.23
C PRO A 66 21.67 10.51 6.11
N ALA A 67 21.99 10.99 4.91
CA ALA A 67 23.17 11.82 4.64
C ALA A 67 23.11 13.15 5.38
#